data_AF-A0A1F8USP9-F1
#
_entry.id   AF-A0A1F8USP9-F1
#
_cell.length_a   1.000
_cell.length_b   1.000
_cell.length_c   1.000
_cell.angle_alpha   90.00
_cell.angle_beta   90.00
_cell.angle_gamma   90.00
#
_symmetry.space_group_name_H-M   'P 1'
#
loop_
_entity.id
_entity.type
_entity.pdbx_description
1 polymer ?
#
loop_
_entity_poly.entity_id
_entity_poly.type
_entity_poly.pdbx_seq_one_letter_code
_entity_poly.pdbx_strand_id
1 'polypeptide(L)'
;MKDLVAGTIIVIVLFGLLARIVVERDYKIKERQVEDIVYTYTQVASKKGMLSASMYEEMTKKLGALAVFNINVSAEKFVTDSDNPLEIEGTKVILDKDLRNEGFDILTITAIAKSNHMLNAFYNTKRVVYRLNGHASAPVF
;
A
#
# COMPACT_ATOMS: atom_id res chain seq x y z
N MET A 1 -34.04 -15.04 36.72
CA MET A 1 -32.77 -14.26 36.74
C MET A 1 -31.62 -15.00 36.07
N LYS A 2 -31.33 -16.27 36.41
CA LYS A 2 -30.24 -17.06 35.77
C LYS A 2 -30.41 -17.21 34.25
N ASP A 3 -31.63 -17.44 33.76
CA ASP A 3 -31.88 -17.61 32.31
C ASP A 3 -31.75 -16.30 31.52
N LEU A 4 -32.06 -15.16 32.15
CA LEU A 4 -31.86 -13.84 31.56
C LEU A 4 -30.38 -13.49 31.45
N VAL A 5 -29.59 -13.85 32.48
CA VAL A 5 -28.12 -13.69 32.46
C VAL A 5 -27.48 -14.61 31.41
N ALA A 6 -27.91 -15.87 31.32
CA ALA A 6 -27.44 -16.81 30.31
C ALA A 6 -27.78 -16.34 28.88
N GLY A 7 -29.02 -15.87 28.64
CA GLY A 7 -29.43 -15.29 27.36
C GLY A 7 -28.63 -14.05 27.00
N THR A 8 -28.34 -13.17 27.97
CA THR A 8 -27.53 -11.96 27.75
C THR A 8 -26.08 -12.31 27.37
N ILE A 9 -25.49 -13.31 28.04
CA ILE A 9 -24.13 -13.79 27.72
C ILE A 9 -24.07 -14.34 26.30
N ILE A 10 -25.06 -15.14 25.90
CA ILE A 10 -25.13 -15.70 24.54
C ILE A 10 -25.23 -14.59 23.49
N VAL A 11 -26.06 -13.57 23.73
CA VAL A 11 -26.18 -12.41 22.82
C VAL A 11 -24.87 -11.63 22.71
N ILE A 12 -24.17 -11.40 23.81
CA ILE A 12 -22.86 -10.71 23.80
C ILE A 12 -21.83 -11.51 22.99
N VAL A 13 -21.78 -12.84 23.18
CA VAL A 13 -20.85 -13.72 22.45
C VAL A 13 -21.16 -13.73 20.95
N LEU A 14 -22.43 -13.86 20.57
CA LEU A 14 -22.84 -13.82 19.16
C LEU A 14 -22.55 -12.46 18.52
N PHE A 15 -22.81 -11.37 19.24
CA PHE A 15 -22.52 -10.02 18.75
C PHE A 15 -21.02 -9.80 18.55
N GLY A 16 -20.18 -10.26 19.50
CA GLY A 16 -18.73 -10.20 19.37
C GLY A 16 -18.20 -10.98 18.16
N LEU A 17 -18.74 -12.18 17.91
CA LEU A 17 -18.39 -13.00 16.75
C LEU A 17 -18.79 -12.33 15.43
N LEU A 18 -20.02 -11.83 15.33
CA LEU A 18 -20.51 -11.15 14.13
C LEU A 18 -19.74 -9.86 13.85
N ALA A 19 -19.50 -9.05 14.89
CA ALA A 19 -18.70 -7.84 14.78
C ALA A 19 -17.29 -8.14 14.27
N ARG A 20 -16.65 -9.20 14.77
CA ARG A 20 -15.33 -9.65 14.30
C ARG A 20 -15.35 -10.00 12.81
N ILE A 21 -16.32 -10.80 12.35
CA ILE A 21 -16.42 -11.20 10.94
C ILE A 21 -16.58 -9.99 10.02
N VAL A 22 -17.43 -9.03 10.42
CA VAL A 22 -17.67 -7.80 9.63
C VAL A 22 -16.39 -6.97 9.54
N VAL A 23 -15.69 -6.78 10.67
CA VAL A 23 -14.46 -5.98 10.71
C VAL A 23 -13.33 -6.65 9.91
N GLU A 24 -13.18 -7.97 9.99
CA GLU A 24 -12.22 -8.73 9.16
C GLU A 24 -12.49 -8.60 7.67
N ARG A 25 -13.77 -8.67 7.28
CA ARG A 25 -14.15 -8.53 5.87
C ARG A 25 -13.88 -7.11 5.36
N ASP A 26 -14.24 -6.09 6.13
CA ASP A 26 -13.98 -4.69 5.78
C ASP A 26 -12.47 -4.43 5.64
N TYR A 27 -11.67 -4.97 6.56
CA TYR A 27 -10.22 -4.87 6.48
C TYR A 27 -9.64 -5.49 5.21
N LYS A 28 -10.04 -6.73 4.86
CA LYS A 28 -9.57 -7.40 3.63
C LYS A 28 -9.98 -6.64 2.36
N ILE A 29 -11.15 -6.01 2.36
CA ILE A 29 -11.60 -5.20 1.23
C ILE A 29 -10.71 -3.95 1.10
N LYS A 30 -10.50 -3.23 2.20
CA LYS A 30 -9.62 -2.04 2.22
C LYS A 30 -8.18 -2.38 1.85
N GLU A 31 -7.68 -3.52 2.33
CA GLU A 31 -6.36 -4.04 2.01
C GLU A 31 -6.18 -4.24 0.51
N ARG A 32 -7.14 -4.91 -0.15
CA ARG A 32 -7.14 -5.08 -1.62
C ARG A 32 -7.24 -3.74 -2.34
N GLN A 33 -8.07 -2.83 -1.87
CA GLN A 33 -8.19 -1.49 -2.48
C GLN A 33 -6.88 -0.71 -2.41
N VAL A 34 -6.16 -0.79 -1.29
CA VAL A 34 -4.83 -0.15 -1.16
C VAL A 34 -3.85 -0.78 -2.13
N GLU A 35 -3.81 -2.12 -2.19
CA GLU A 35 -2.94 -2.86 -3.12
C GLU A 35 -3.23 -2.48 -4.58
N ASP A 36 -4.50 -2.46 -4.98
CA ASP A 36 -4.93 -2.10 -6.34
C ASP A 36 -4.54 -0.66 -6.70
N ILE A 37 -4.70 0.29 -5.76
CA ILE A 37 -4.29 1.69 -5.96
C ILE A 37 -2.78 1.75 -6.18
N VAL A 38 -1.99 1.25 -5.24
CA VAL A 38 -0.52 1.31 -5.35
C VAL A 38 -0.06 0.60 -6.62
N TYR A 39 -0.63 -0.57 -6.95
CA TYR A 39 -0.32 -1.32 -8.17
C TYR A 39 -0.57 -0.50 -9.42
N THR A 40 -1.75 0.09 -9.54
CA THR A 40 -2.16 0.86 -10.71
C THR A 40 -1.21 2.04 -10.95
N TYR A 41 -0.91 2.81 -9.90
CA TYR A 41 -0.04 3.98 -10.04
C TYR A 41 1.42 3.59 -10.30
N THR A 42 1.93 2.55 -9.65
CA THR A 42 3.26 2.01 -9.96
C THR A 42 3.35 1.58 -11.42
N GLN A 43 2.37 0.81 -11.92
CA GLN A 43 2.35 0.35 -13.31
C GLN A 43 2.27 1.49 -14.33
N VAL A 44 1.42 2.49 -14.09
CA VAL A 44 1.32 3.65 -14.98
C VAL A 44 2.61 4.45 -14.96
N ALA A 45 3.21 4.66 -13.80
CA ALA A 45 4.45 5.41 -13.65
C ALA A 45 5.63 4.67 -14.33
N SER A 46 5.73 3.36 -14.15
CA SER A 46 6.76 2.54 -14.82
C SER A 46 6.59 2.53 -16.34
N LYS A 47 5.36 2.41 -16.85
CA LYS A 47 5.09 2.50 -18.31
C LYS A 47 5.50 3.85 -18.89
N LYS A 48 5.25 4.94 -18.15
CA LYS A 48 5.66 6.29 -18.55
C LYS A 48 7.16 6.56 -18.31
N GLY A 49 7.82 5.74 -17.49
CA GLY A 49 9.19 6.00 -17.05
C GLY A 49 9.31 7.18 -16.08
N MET A 50 8.21 7.61 -15.46
CA MET A 50 8.15 8.78 -14.59
C MET A 50 6.92 8.71 -13.68
N LEU A 51 7.10 9.11 -12.42
CA LEU A 51 6.01 9.37 -11.48
C LEU A 51 5.77 10.87 -11.40
N SER A 52 4.72 11.39 -12.04
CA SER A 52 4.42 12.82 -12.00
C SER A 52 3.83 13.24 -10.66
N ALA A 53 4.01 14.52 -10.29
CA ALA A 53 3.40 15.08 -9.08
C ALA A 53 1.87 14.92 -9.06
N SER A 54 1.20 15.08 -10.21
CA SER A 54 -0.25 14.88 -10.34
C SER A 54 -0.68 13.44 -10.06
N MET A 55 0.09 12.44 -10.55
CA MET A 55 -0.19 11.04 -10.29
C MET A 55 0.02 10.70 -8.82
N TYR A 56 1.10 11.22 -8.22
CA TYR A 56 1.39 11.03 -6.81
C TYR A 56 0.33 11.68 -5.90
N GLU A 57 -0.14 12.87 -6.23
CA GLU A 57 -1.20 13.56 -5.50
C GLU A 57 -2.53 12.80 -5.58
N GLU A 58 -2.90 12.34 -6.78
CA GLU A 58 -4.13 11.56 -6.96
C GLU A 58 -4.07 10.23 -6.21
N MET A 59 -2.93 9.52 -6.28
CA MET A 59 -2.68 8.30 -5.51
C MET A 59 -2.79 8.57 -4.00
N THR A 60 -2.12 9.61 -3.50
CA THR A 60 -2.13 9.99 -2.09
C THR A 60 -3.53 10.35 -1.62
N LYS A 61 -4.31 11.04 -2.45
CA LYS A 61 -5.71 11.37 -2.15
C LYS A 61 -6.60 10.12 -2.06
N LYS A 62 -6.44 9.17 -3.01
CA LYS A 62 -7.19 7.90 -3.00
C LYS A 62 -6.83 7.04 -1.78
N LEU A 63 -5.54 6.94 -1.45
CA LEU A 63 -5.07 6.25 -0.25
C LEU A 63 -5.56 6.94 1.03
N GLY A 64 -5.54 8.28 1.06
CA GLY A 64 -6.01 9.10 2.17
C GLY A 64 -7.49 8.93 2.50
N ALA A 65 -8.32 8.56 1.53
CA ALA A 65 -9.72 8.21 1.76
C ALA A 65 -9.91 6.88 2.51
N LEU A 66 -8.90 6.00 2.48
CA LEU A 66 -8.95 4.68 3.13
C LEU A 66 -8.31 4.73 4.53
N ALA A 67 -7.13 5.35 4.65
CA ALA A 67 -6.43 5.54 5.91
C ALA A 67 -5.30 6.57 5.76
N VAL A 68 -4.58 6.82 6.86
CA VAL A 68 -3.35 7.61 6.81
C VAL A 68 -2.16 6.68 6.52
N PHE A 69 -1.48 6.91 5.39
CA PHE A 69 -0.30 6.16 4.99
C PHE A 69 0.95 7.04 5.00
N ASN A 70 2.11 6.42 5.22
CA ASN A 70 3.42 6.96 4.89
C ASN A 70 3.84 6.34 3.57
N ILE A 71 4.02 7.16 2.53
CA ILE A 71 4.35 6.68 1.19
C ILE A 71 5.82 6.96 0.94
N ASN A 72 6.62 5.90 0.81
CA ASN A 72 7.99 5.99 0.32
C ASN A 72 8.04 5.63 -1.17
N VAL A 73 8.89 6.32 -1.91
CA VAL A 73 9.14 6.05 -3.33
C VAL A 73 10.64 5.85 -3.48
N SER A 74 11.03 4.77 -4.13
CA SER A 74 12.42 4.52 -4.51
C SER A 74 12.52 4.11 -5.97
N ALA A 75 13.68 4.34 -6.57
CA ALA A 75 13.98 3.91 -7.93
C ALA A 75 15.36 3.24 -7.95
N GLU A 76 15.46 2.10 -8.63
CA GLU A 76 16.66 1.27 -8.68
C GLU A 76 17.18 1.18 -10.13
N LYS A 77 18.50 1.30 -10.27
CA LYS A 77 19.24 1.15 -11.52
C LYS A 77 20.18 -0.04 -11.42
N PHE A 78 20.04 -1.00 -12.32
CA PHE A 78 20.92 -2.17 -12.36
C PHE A 78 22.13 -1.86 -13.23
N VAL A 79 23.32 -1.97 -12.66
CA VAL A 79 24.57 -1.80 -13.40
C VAL A 79 25.16 -3.19 -13.61
N THR A 80 25.48 -3.53 -14.85
CA THR A 80 25.93 -4.87 -15.29
C THR A 80 27.15 -5.41 -14.53
N ASP A 81 27.92 -4.52 -13.89
CA ASP A 81 29.17 -4.84 -13.16
C ASP A 81 29.08 -4.57 -11.64
N SER A 82 27.88 -4.42 -11.07
CA SER A 82 27.71 -4.22 -9.62
C SER A 82 26.66 -5.14 -9.02
N ASP A 83 27.04 -5.85 -7.96
CA ASP A 83 26.11 -6.69 -7.18
C ASP A 83 25.07 -5.86 -6.40
N ASN A 84 25.24 -4.55 -6.31
CA ASN A 84 24.30 -3.65 -5.63
C ASN A 84 23.71 -2.64 -6.64
N PRO A 85 22.39 -2.65 -6.87
CA PRO A 85 21.76 -1.64 -7.70
C PRO A 85 21.92 -0.25 -7.07
N LEU A 86 22.03 0.77 -7.92
CA LEU A 86 22.01 2.15 -7.45
C LEU A 86 20.55 2.51 -7.13
N GLU A 87 20.24 2.65 -5.85
CA GLU A 87 18.92 3.06 -5.37
C GLU A 87 18.92 4.56 -5.03
N ILE A 88 17.93 5.28 -5.56
CA ILE A 88 17.57 6.61 -5.08
C ILE A 88 16.25 6.51 -4.31
N GLU A 89 16.18 7.17 -3.17
CA GLU A 89 14.98 7.21 -2.34
C GLU A 89 14.48 8.64 -2.16
N GLY A 90 13.16 8.76 -2.04
CA GLY A 90 12.51 9.99 -1.62
C GLY A 90 11.69 10.63 -2.73
N THR A 91 10.44 10.92 -2.39
CA THR A 91 9.46 11.53 -3.28
C THR A 91 9.97 12.81 -3.96
N LYS A 92 10.64 13.71 -3.23
CA LYS A 92 11.16 14.96 -3.81
C LYS A 92 12.25 14.75 -4.85
N VAL A 93 13.01 13.66 -4.75
CA VAL A 93 14.11 13.34 -5.66
C VAL A 93 13.57 12.67 -6.92
N ILE A 94 12.47 11.93 -6.82
CA ILE A 94 11.95 11.05 -7.88
C ILE A 94 10.77 11.66 -8.65
N LEU A 95 9.99 12.55 -8.03
CA LEU A 95 8.84 13.17 -8.68
C LEU A 95 9.26 13.99 -9.89
N ASP A 96 8.45 13.86 -10.96
CA ASP A 96 8.62 14.56 -12.25
C ASP A 96 9.98 14.31 -12.94
N LYS A 97 10.78 13.36 -12.44
CA LYS A 97 12.00 12.91 -13.09
C LYS A 97 11.70 11.87 -14.16
N ASP A 98 12.41 12.00 -15.27
CA ASP A 98 12.47 10.99 -16.30
C ASP A 98 13.45 9.87 -15.88
N LEU A 99 12.93 8.94 -15.08
CA LEU A 99 13.68 7.81 -14.53
C LEU A 99 14.24 6.92 -15.65
N ARG A 100 13.52 6.82 -16.77
CA ARG A 100 13.96 6.04 -17.93
C ARG A 100 15.20 6.66 -18.57
N ASN A 101 15.22 7.97 -18.79
CA ASN A 101 16.38 8.65 -19.36
C ASN A 101 17.58 8.69 -18.39
N GLU A 102 17.34 8.70 -17.08
CA GLU A 102 18.42 8.55 -16.07
C GLU A 102 18.94 7.10 -15.95
N GLY A 103 18.27 6.15 -16.60
CA GLY A 103 18.63 4.74 -16.64
C GLY A 103 18.23 3.96 -15.39
N PHE A 104 17.17 4.39 -14.69
CA PHE A 104 16.53 3.60 -13.63
C PHE A 104 15.53 2.63 -14.26
N ASP A 105 15.60 1.37 -13.83
CA ASP A 105 14.85 0.26 -14.42
C ASP A 105 13.60 -0.09 -13.60
N ILE A 106 13.67 0.10 -12.29
CA ILE A 106 12.60 -0.22 -11.34
C ILE A 106 12.17 1.04 -10.61
N LEU A 107 10.86 1.24 -10.55
CA LEU A 107 10.21 2.16 -9.62
C LEU A 107 9.48 1.33 -8.55
N THR A 108 9.75 1.64 -7.30
CA THR A 108 9.11 1.02 -6.15
C THR A 108 8.30 2.06 -5.39
N ILE A 109 7.02 1.76 -5.16
CA ILE A 109 6.15 2.55 -4.29
C ILE A 109 5.81 1.67 -3.07
N THR A 110 6.11 2.21 -1.89
CA THR A 110 5.82 1.57 -0.60
C THR A 110 4.85 2.42 0.20
N ALA A 111 3.66 1.90 0.52
CA ALA A 111 2.70 2.53 1.41
C ALA A 111 2.66 1.80 2.76
N ILE A 112 2.91 2.53 3.84
CA ILE A 112 2.95 2.00 5.21
C ILE A 112 1.83 2.65 6.02
N ALA A 113 0.89 1.89 6.55
CA ALA A 113 -0.19 2.45 7.38
C ALA A 113 0.39 3.12 8.65
N LYS A 114 0.02 4.39 8.92
CA LYS A 114 0.47 5.13 10.11
C LYS A 114 -0.23 4.67 11.38
N SER A 115 -1.54 4.40 11.30
CA SER A 115 -2.33 3.90 12.42
C SER A 115 -2.52 2.39 12.32
N ASN A 116 -2.39 1.72 13.46
CA ASN A 116 -2.84 0.34 13.60
C ASN A 116 -4.35 0.30 13.36
N HIS A 117 -4.81 -0.48 12.38
CA HIS A 117 -6.23 -0.80 12.24
C HIS A 117 -6.74 -1.41 13.56
N MET A 118 -8.03 -1.28 13.90
CA MET A 118 -8.55 -1.91 15.13
C MET A 118 -8.22 -3.40 15.21
N LEU A 119 -8.17 -4.08 14.07
CA LEU A 119 -7.73 -5.47 13.99
C LEU A 119 -6.27 -5.68 14.38
N ASN A 120 -5.36 -4.73 14.13
CA ASN A 120 -3.99 -4.84 14.63
C ASN A 120 -3.93 -4.82 16.16
N ALA A 121 -4.87 -4.15 16.83
CA ALA A 121 -5.01 -4.23 18.29
C ALA A 121 -5.54 -5.61 18.74
N PHE A 122 -6.46 -6.22 17.98
CA PHE A 122 -6.98 -7.57 18.27
C PHE A 122 -6.00 -8.70 17.92
N TYR A 123 -5.18 -8.52 16.90
CA TYR A 123 -4.29 -9.54 16.34
C TYR A 123 -2.81 -9.33 16.64
N ASN A 124 -2.45 -8.25 17.35
CA ASN A 124 -1.07 -7.87 17.65
C ASN A 124 -0.17 -7.86 16.39
N THR A 125 -0.74 -7.47 15.25
CA THR A 125 -0.04 -7.41 13.97
C THR A 125 0.61 -6.03 13.79
N LYS A 126 1.85 -6.02 13.28
CA LYS A 126 2.63 -4.81 13.00
C LYS A 126 1.97 -3.98 11.89
N ARG A 127 2.50 -2.77 11.66
CA ARG A 127 2.08 -1.88 10.56
C ARG A 127 2.05 -2.65 9.24
N VAL A 128 0.95 -2.49 8.50
CA VAL A 128 0.77 -3.10 7.18
C VAL A 128 1.61 -2.32 6.18
N VAL A 129 2.46 -3.04 5.45
CA VAL A 129 3.38 -2.50 4.44
C VAL A 129 2.95 -3.06 3.09
N TYR A 130 2.61 -2.17 2.17
CA TYR A 130 2.32 -2.49 0.78
C TYR A 130 3.50 -2.01 -0.05
N ARG A 131 4.26 -2.92 -0.65
CA ARG A 131 5.40 -2.61 -1.51
C ARG A 131 5.15 -3.20 -2.89
N LEU A 132 5.17 -2.35 -3.92
CA LEU A 132 5.02 -2.79 -5.30
C LEU A 132 6.11 -2.19 -6.17
N ASN A 133 6.68 -3.05 -7.02
CA ASN A 133 7.74 -2.72 -7.95
C ASN A 133 7.16 -2.74 -9.36
N GLY A 134 7.51 -1.75 -10.18
CA GLY A 134 7.17 -1.72 -11.59
C GLY A 134 8.41 -1.52 -12.45
N HIS A 135 8.58 -2.40 -13.43
CA HIS A 135 9.64 -2.29 -14.42
C HIS A 135 9.27 -1.29 -15.50
N ALA A 136 10.19 -0.38 -15.81
CA ALA A 136 10.07 0.50 -16.96
C ALA A 136 10.40 -0.27 -18.26
N SER A 137 9.52 -1.19 -18.68
CA SER A 137 9.69 -1.92 -19.94
C SER A 137 9.26 -1.08 -21.14
N ALA A 138 9.98 -1.16 -22.26
CA ALA A 138 9.58 -0.55 -23.52
C ALA A 138 8.21 -1.10 -23.97
N PRO A 139 7.34 -0.28 -24.60
CA PRO A 139 6.20 -0.82 -25.32
C PRO A 139 6.73 -1.73 -26.42
N VAL A 140 6.25 -2.97 -26.45
CA VAL A 140 6.37 -3.81 -27.65
C VAL A 140 5.44 -3.16 -28.68
N PHE A 141 6.04 -2.38 -29.59
CA PHE A 141 5.37 -1.89 -30.79
C PHE A 141 5.48 -2.95 -31.89
#